data_AF-A0A1Q2M4J3-F1
#
_entry.id   AF-A0A1Q2M4J3-F1
#
_cell.length_a   1.000
_cell.length_b   1.000
_cell.length_c   1.000
_cell.angle_alpha   90.00
_cell.angle_beta   90.00
_cell.angle_gamma   90.00
#
_symmetry.space_group_name_H-M   'P 1'
#
loop_
_entity.id
_entity.type
_entity.pdbx_description
1 polymer ?
#
loop_
_entity_poly.entity_id
_entity_poly.type
_entity_poly.pdbx_seq_one_letter_code
_entity_poly.pdbx_strand_id
1 'polypeptide(L)'
;MLKNKFLLVKRFSILAALLGPFAIFLILNSVSVDSTMSTFSGDTEMRNTKVLELGGVVVSIPEGYRNFLSFKERIEGSEGNGDELARKSYPQVSSFGFVVVYPDMQDPQPVSGIKVDIFTTKRMRVLVNAGSKSGLDGSLGLRKKRLLDPKKPCYMKCFLYDPMEEGIYGLTGYASRIVGEKVDGYRAGSDMRDFNIYLDEGSESAPKTFIQCSNNTHAAARCSHMFTLTPKMNVSVKVGYRKSLLPYWREIQEGISDLIYGFEI
;
A
#
# COMPACT_ATOMS: atom_id res chain seq x y z
N MET A 1 -55.47 19.53 46.04
CA MET A 1 -55.41 18.54 47.13
C MET A 1 -54.04 17.88 47.09
N LEU A 2 -53.12 18.28 47.99
CA LEU A 2 -52.59 17.50 49.13
C LEU A 2 -51.98 16.14 48.72
N LYS A 3 -50.81 15.66 49.13
CA LYS A 3 -49.63 16.04 49.96
C LYS A 3 -48.59 14.94 49.58
N ASN A 4 -47.34 15.20 49.23
CA ASN A 4 -46.19 15.49 50.10
C ASN A 4 -45.86 14.42 51.17
N LYS A 5 -44.55 14.04 51.23
CA LYS A 5 -43.75 13.36 52.31
C LYS A 5 -43.16 12.00 51.89
N PHE A 6 -41.91 11.58 52.17
CA PHE A 6 -40.78 11.98 53.06
C PHE A 6 -39.53 11.26 52.46
N LEU A 7 -38.41 11.88 52.04
CA LEU A 7 -37.22 12.38 52.77
C LEU A 7 -36.57 11.45 53.82
N LEU A 8 -35.24 11.28 53.68
CA LEU A 8 -34.16 11.55 54.66
C LEU A 8 -33.24 10.37 55.16
N VAL A 9 -31.93 10.50 54.82
CA VAL A 9 -30.64 10.28 55.58
C VAL A 9 -30.25 8.90 56.13
N LYS A 10 -29.03 8.42 55.82
CA LYS A 10 -27.81 8.70 56.63
C LYS A 10 -26.51 8.20 56.02
N ARG A 11 -25.51 9.08 56.07
CA ARG A 11 -24.07 8.81 55.96
C ARG A 11 -23.62 7.93 57.14
N PHE A 12 -22.65 7.07 56.89
CA PHE A 12 -21.64 6.67 57.87
C PHE A 12 -20.26 6.68 57.19
N SER A 13 -19.40 7.57 57.67
CA SER A 13 -17.94 7.42 57.61
C SER A 13 -17.51 6.66 58.86
N ILE A 14 -16.40 5.90 58.80
CA ILE A 14 -15.29 5.87 59.79
C ILE A 14 -14.37 4.63 59.58
N LEU A 15 -13.06 4.92 59.46
CA LEU A 15 -11.84 4.17 59.87
C LEU A 15 -11.60 2.73 59.35
N ALA A 16 -10.39 2.18 59.24
CA ALA A 16 -8.99 2.57 59.46
C ALA A 16 -8.15 1.49 58.72
N ALA A 17 -7.13 1.85 57.95
CA ALA A 17 -5.71 1.72 58.30
C ALA A 17 -5.31 0.40 58.98
N LEU A 18 -4.39 -0.36 58.36
CA LEU A 18 -3.33 -1.14 59.03
C LEU A 18 -2.27 -1.55 57.98
N LEU A 19 -1.07 -0.94 58.13
CA LEU A 19 0.29 -1.53 58.10
C LEU A 19 0.61 -2.59 57.01
N GLY A 20 1.68 -2.52 56.23
CA GLY A 20 3.00 -1.95 56.46
C GLY A 20 4.07 -2.88 55.81
N PRO A 21 5.30 -2.40 55.58
CA PRO A 21 6.25 -2.89 54.57
C PRO A 21 7.36 -3.78 55.16
N PHE A 22 7.98 -4.70 54.39
CA PHE A 22 9.31 -5.23 54.74
C PHE A 22 10.11 -5.78 53.54
N ALA A 23 11.35 -5.26 53.43
CA ALA A 23 12.64 -5.85 52.97
C ALA A 23 12.73 -6.50 51.56
N ILE A 24 13.53 -5.98 50.62
CA ILE A 24 15.01 -6.05 50.50
C ILE A 24 15.56 -7.49 50.54
N PHE A 25 16.00 -7.99 49.37
CA PHE A 25 17.17 -8.86 49.25
C PHE A 25 17.92 -8.59 47.93
N LEU A 26 19.14 -8.07 48.08
CA LEU A 26 20.20 -8.04 47.06
C LEU A 26 20.84 -9.43 47.00
N ILE A 27 21.02 -9.98 45.80
CA ILE A 27 22.16 -10.87 45.50
C ILE A 27 22.72 -10.50 44.12
N LEU A 28 23.97 -10.06 44.14
CA LEU A 28 24.90 -9.98 43.02
C LEU A 28 25.21 -11.37 42.48
N ASN A 29 25.22 -11.53 41.17
CA ASN A 29 26.15 -12.46 40.52
C ASN A 29 26.71 -11.80 39.27
N SER A 30 27.96 -11.34 39.43
CA SER A 30 28.92 -11.09 38.38
C SER A 30 29.27 -12.40 37.69
N VAL A 31 29.13 -12.45 36.37
CA VAL A 31 29.89 -13.39 35.53
C VAL A 31 30.57 -12.57 34.45
N SER A 32 31.89 -12.39 34.63
CA SER A 32 32.80 -12.07 33.53
C SER A 32 32.81 -13.25 32.57
N VAL A 33 32.64 -12.99 31.28
CA VAL A 33 33.20 -13.84 30.23
C VAL A 33 34.05 -12.96 29.33
N ASP A 34 35.30 -13.36 29.25
CA ASP A 34 36.39 -12.75 28.51
C ASP A 34 36.09 -12.52 27.03
N SER A 35 36.78 -11.49 26.55
CA SER A 35 36.92 -11.10 25.16
C SER A 35 37.29 -12.27 24.26
N THR A 36 36.47 -12.49 23.23
CA THR A 36 36.99 -12.84 21.91
C THR A 36 36.51 -11.77 20.95
N MET A 37 37.47 -10.96 20.49
CA MET A 37 37.33 -10.13 19.30
C MET A 37 36.94 -11.05 18.15
N SER A 38 35.65 -11.11 17.84
CA SER A 38 35.19 -11.50 16.52
C SER A 38 34.97 -10.20 15.76
N THR A 39 35.93 -9.91 14.89
CA THR A 39 35.81 -8.94 13.81
C THR A 39 34.58 -9.33 12.98
N PHE A 40 33.41 -8.79 13.33
CA PHE A 40 32.20 -9.01 12.55
C PHE A 40 32.34 -8.19 11.28
N SER A 41 32.93 -8.84 10.28
CA SER A 41 32.96 -8.41 8.89
C SER A 41 31.51 -8.40 8.37
N GLY A 42 30.81 -7.29 8.61
CA GLY A 42 29.47 -7.00 8.10
C GLY A 42 29.45 -6.65 6.61
N ASP A 43 30.52 -6.91 5.86
CA ASP A 43 30.62 -6.64 4.42
C ASP A 43 30.03 -7.75 3.53
N THR A 44 29.25 -8.68 4.10
CA THR A 44 28.72 -9.84 3.36
C THR A 44 27.24 -9.75 3.01
N GLU A 45 26.52 -8.70 3.43
CA GLU A 45 25.11 -8.46 3.01
C GLU A 45 24.98 -7.45 1.85
N MET A 46 26.08 -6.84 1.40
CA MET A 46 26.11 -5.92 0.24
C MET A 46 26.36 -6.61 -1.11
N ARG A 47 26.40 -7.95 -1.18
CA ARG A 47 26.87 -8.66 -2.38
C ARG A 47 25.82 -9.05 -3.42
N ASN A 48 24.53 -8.76 -3.23
CA ASN A 48 23.48 -9.13 -4.20
C ASN A 48 22.55 -8.01 -4.67
N THR A 49 22.90 -6.74 -4.46
CA THR A 49 22.13 -5.61 -5.01
C THR A 49 22.61 -5.27 -6.44
N LYS A 50 21.69 -4.85 -7.30
CA LYS A 50 22.00 -4.37 -8.65
C LYS A 50 21.73 -2.87 -8.68
N VAL A 51 22.75 -2.08 -9.01
CA VAL A 51 22.61 -0.62 -9.15
C VAL A 51 22.00 -0.31 -10.52
N LEU A 52 20.90 0.44 -10.51
CA LEU A 52 19.99 0.64 -11.64
C LEU A 52 19.48 2.09 -11.68
N GLU A 53 18.89 2.51 -12.79
CA GLU A 53 18.17 3.79 -12.89
C GLU A 53 16.66 3.52 -12.91
N LEU A 54 15.92 4.19 -12.03
CA LEU A 54 14.48 4.07 -11.85
C LEU A 54 13.83 5.46 -11.77
N GLY A 55 13.14 5.87 -12.83
CA GLY A 55 12.32 7.09 -12.81
C GLY A 55 13.12 8.39 -12.58
N GLY A 56 14.36 8.45 -13.03
CA GLY A 56 15.30 9.54 -12.83
C GLY A 56 16.22 9.38 -11.63
N VAL A 57 16.09 8.31 -10.84
CA VAL A 57 16.82 8.10 -9.58
C VAL A 57 17.70 6.85 -9.67
N VAL A 58 18.94 6.92 -9.18
CA VAL A 58 19.81 5.74 -9.09
C VAL A 58 19.43 4.94 -7.85
N VAL A 59 19.21 3.64 -8.03
CA VAL A 59 18.72 2.76 -6.96
C VAL A 59 19.52 1.46 -6.86
N SER A 60 19.55 0.90 -5.67
CA SER A 60 20.09 -0.41 -5.31
C SER A 60 18.95 -1.31 -4.83
N ILE A 61 18.36 -2.08 -5.74
CA ILE A 61 17.18 -2.92 -5.40
C ILE A 61 17.66 -4.26 -4.80
N PRO A 62 17.24 -4.61 -3.56
CA PRO A 62 17.60 -5.89 -2.95
C PRO A 62 16.95 -7.06 -3.67
N GLU A 63 17.58 -8.23 -3.62
CA GLU A 63 17.20 -9.39 -4.44
C GLU A 63 15.75 -9.82 -4.28
N GLY A 64 15.24 -9.89 -3.04
CA GLY A 64 13.84 -10.24 -2.74
C GLY A 64 12.80 -9.31 -3.36
N TYR A 65 13.21 -8.09 -3.70
CA TYR A 65 12.34 -7.07 -4.30
C TYR A 65 12.43 -7.00 -5.82
N ARG A 66 13.16 -7.89 -6.50
CA ARG A 66 13.38 -7.88 -7.97
C ARG A 66 12.46 -8.82 -8.75
N ASN A 67 11.29 -9.18 -8.23
CA ASN A 67 10.37 -10.01 -9.01
C ASN A 67 9.90 -9.24 -10.26
N PHE A 68 9.72 -9.93 -11.39
CA PHE A 68 9.24 -9.31 -12.65
C PHE A 68 10.06 -8.08 -13.13
N LEU A 69 11.35 -8.02 -12.78
CA LEU A 69 12.24 -6.93 -13.21
C LEU A 69 12.35 -6.89 -14.74
N SER A 70 11.98 -5.76 -15.33
CA SER A 70 12.02 -5.50 -16.76
C SER A 70 12.84 -4.23 -17.03
N PHE A 71 13.64 -4.26 -18.10
CA PHE A 71 14.43 -3.12 -18.54
C PHE A 71 13.73 -2.35 -19.66
N LYS A 72 14.14 -1.12 -19.88
CA LYS A 72 13.71 -0.35 -21.06
C LYS A 72 14.44 -0.90 -22.29
N GLU A 73 13.69 -1.25 -23.34
CA GLU A 73 14.30 -1.64 -24.61
C GLU A 73 15.12 -0.47 -25.17
N ARG A 74 16.39 -0.73 -25.48
CA ARG A 74 17.22 0.22 -26.23
C ARG A 74 16.76 0.15 -27.68
N ILE A 75 16.26 1.25 -28.23
CA ILE A 75 15.95 1.33 -29.66
C ILE A 75 17.30 1.34 -30.39
N GLU A 76 17.68 0.21 -30.99
CA GLU A 76 18.81 0.15 -31.91
C GLU A 76 18.52 1.06 -33.11
N GLY A 77 19.39 2.04 -33.37
CA GLY A 77 19.25 2.98 -34.49
C GLY A 77 19.27 4.47 -34.15
N SER A 78 19.53 4.86 -32.90
CA SER A 78 19.85 6.26 -32.57
C SER A 78 21.36 6.46 -32.41
N GLU A 79 22.09 6.40 -33.52
CA GLU A 79 23.44 6.97 -33.61
C GLU A 79 23.33 8.49 -33.53
N GLY A 80 23.37 9.02 -32.31
CA GLY A 80 23.53 10.44 -32.06
C GLY A 80 25.02 10.76 -31.95
N ASN A 81 25.58 11.35 -33.01
CA ASN A 81 26.84 12.08 -32.94
C ASN A 81 26.75 13.20 -31.89
N GLY A 82 27.66 13.21 -30.92
CA GLY A 82 27.92 14.39 -30.09
C GLY A 82 28.03 14.09 -28.59
N ASP A 83 29.28 14.11 -28.11
CA ASP A 83 29.69 14.22 -26.71
C ASP A 83 29.48 12.97 -25.83
N GLU A 84 30.23 11.93 -26.18
CA GLU A 84 30.48 10.74 -25.37
C GLU A 84 31.41 11.05 -24.19
N LEU A 85 31.08 12.08 -23.40
CA LEU A 85 31.72 12.38 -22.13
C LEU A 85 30.99 11.62 -21.01
N ALA A 86 31.44 10.39 -20.79
CA ALA A 86 31.53 9.72 -19.48
C ALA A 86 30.31 9.77 -18.53
N ARG A 87 29.07 9.66 -19.00
CA ARG A 87 27.97 9.25 -18.11
C ARG A 87 28.03 7.74 -17.92
N LYS A 88 28.39 7.28 -16.71
CA LYS A 88 28.04 5.94 -16.22
C LYS A 88 26.52 5.80 -16.34
N SER A 89 26.04 5.32 -17.47
CA SER A 89 24.61 5.15 -17.72
C SER A 89 24.21 3.85 -17.06
N TYR A 90 23.60 3.95 -15.87
CA TYR A 90 23.02 2.78 -15.21
C TYR A 90 21.89 2.19 -16.08
N PRO A 91 21.69 0.86 -16.08
CA PRO A 91 20.61 0.25 -16.84
C PRO A 91 19.25 0.81 -16.40
N GLN A 92 18.47 1.33 -17.36
CA GLN A 92 17.15 1.90 -17.09
C GLN A 92 16.13 0.78 -16.88
N VAL A 93 15.50 0.78 -15.70
CA VAL A 93 14.41 -0.14 -15.36
C VAL A 93 13.12 0.41 -15.91
N SER A 94 12.31 -0.45 -16.54
CA SER A 94 10.96 -0.09 -16.99
C SER A 94 9.89 -0.51 -15.99
N SER A 95 10.09 -1.63 -15.30
CA SER A 95 9.23 -2.04 -14.19
C SER A 95 9.87 -3.10 -13.31
N PHE A 96 9.39 -3.24 -12.09
CA PHE A 96 9.65 -4.37 -11.21
C PHE A 96 8.48 -4.55 -10.25
N GLY A 97 8.40 -5.70 -9.60
CA GLY A 97 7.39 -5.98 -8.60
C GLY A 97 7.96 -6.76 -7.43
N PHE A 98 7.21 -6.74 -6.33
CA PHE A 98 7.59 -7.43 -5.11
C PHE A 98 6.36 -7.70 -4.25
N VAL A 99 6.55 -8.49 -3.20
CA VAL A 99 5.51 -8.79 -2.22
C VAL A 99 5.95 -8.22 -0.89
N VAL A 100 5.01 -7.61 -0.17
CA VAL A 100 5.21 -7.18 1.22
C VAL A 100 4.05 -7.64 2.10
N VAL A 101 4.25 -7.61 3.42
CA VAL A 101 3.21 -7.92 4.41
C VAL A 101 2.88 -6.67 5.22
N TYR A 102 1.61 -6.28 5.27
CA TYR A 102 1.15 -5.22 6.18
C TYR A 102 1.04 -5.74 7.62
N PRO A 103 1.45 -4.98 8.66
CA PRO A 103 1.90 -3.57 8.61
C PRO A 103 3.41 -3.38 8.39
N ASP A 104 4.22 -4.42 8.53
CA ASP A 104 5.69 -4.30 8.63
C ASP A 104 6.37 -3.89 7.31
N MET A 105 5.70 -4.03 6.17
CA MET A 105 6.19 -3.73 4.81
C MET A 105 7.45 -4.50 4.38
N GLN A 106 7.70 -5.65 4.99
CA GLN A 106 8.86 -6.49 4.69
C GLN A 106 8.54 -7.57 3.67
N ASP A 107 9.57 -7.98 2.91
CA ASP A 107 9.51 -9.15 2.03
C ASP A 107 9.14 -10.38 2.88
N PRO A 108 8.04 -11.09 2.57
CA PRO A 108 7.76 -12.34 3.23
C PRO A 108 8.84 -13.35 2.85
N GLN A 109 9.82 -13.50 3.75
CA GLN A 109 10.81 -14.59 3.67
C GLN A 109 10.09 -15.89 3.28
N PRO A 110 10.64 -16.69 2.36
CA PRO A 110 10.01 -17.92 1.90
C PRO A 110 9.96 -18.93 3.05
N VAL A 111 8.90 -18.90 3.84
CA VAL A 111 8.67 -19.92 4.86
C VAL A 111 8.09 -21.15 4.17
N SER A 112 8.93 -22.16 3.95
CA SER A 112 8.49 -23.45 3.42
C SER A 112 7.39 -24.05 4.32
N GLY A 113 6.33 -24.55 3.70
CA GLY A 113 5.25 -25.27 4.41
C GLY A 113 4.11 -24.41 4.99
N ILE A 114 4.19 -23.07 5.01
CA ILE A 114 3.05 -22.24 5.44
C ILE A 114 2.05 -22.09 4.29
N LYS A 115 0.88 -22.73 4.41
CA LYS A 115 -0.27 -22.44 3.56
C LYS A 115 -0.75 -21.02 3.85
N VAL A 116 -0.53 -20.12 2.91
CA VAL A 116 -1.05 -18.75 2.98
C VAL A 116 -2.55 -18.81 2.71
N ASP A 117 -3.34 -18.54 3.75
CA ASP A 117 -4.78 -18.48 3.62
C ASP A 117 -5.21 -17.24 2.81
N ILE A 118 -5.89 -17.50 1.69
CA ILE A 118 -6.45 -16.48 0.81
C ILE A 118 -7.66 -15.77 1.42
N PHE A 119 -8.02 -15.97 2.68
CA PHE A 119 -9.04 -15.20 3.38
C PHE A 119 -8.45 -14.26 4.45
N THR A 120 -7.30 -14.61 5.02
CA THR A 120 -6.68 -13.85 6.14
C THR A 120 -5.35 -13.19 5.80
N THR A 121 -4.68 -13.53 4.70
CA THR A 121 -3.34 -13.00 4.41
C THR A 121 -3.31 -11.47 4.21
N LYS A 122 -2.35 -10.81 4.85
CA LYS A 122 -2.05 -9.38 4.67
C LYS A 122 -0.96 -9.14 3.62
N ARG A 123 -0.66 -10.15 2.79
CA ARG A 123 0.29 -10.01 1.68
C ARG A 123 -0.26 -9.08 0.61
N MET A 124 0.58 -8.18 0.15
CA MET A 124 0.28 -7.21 -0.89
C MET A 124 1.26 -7.38 -2.03
N ARG A 125 0.76 -7.30 -3.27
CA ARG A 125 1.61 -7.31 -4.46
C ARG A 125 1.82 -5.88 -4.91
N VAL A 126 3.07 -5.48 -5.03
CA VAL A 126 3.47 -4.15 -5.48
C VAL A 126 4.08 -4.27 -6.87
N LEU A 127 3.65 -3.40 -7.79
CA LEU A 127 4.24 -3.25 -9.11
C LEU A 127 4.62 -1.79 -9.29
N VAL A 128 5.88 -1.55 -9.61
CA VAL A 128 6.47 -0.23 -9.88
C VAL A 128 6.76 -0.14 -11.36
N ASN A 129 6.33 0.94 -12.03
CA ASN A 129 6.55 1.17 -13.45
C ASN A 129 7.22 2.53 -13.68
N ALA A 130 8.30 2.57 -14.46
CA ALA A 130 9.11 3.74 -14.74
C ALA A 130 9.09 4.16 -16.22
N GLY A 131 9.17 5.47 -16.46
CA GLY A 131 9.25 6.07 -17.80
C GLY A 131 7.97 6.67 -18.38
N SER A 132 8.03 7.19 -19.60
CA SER A 132 6.93 7.91 -20.27
C SER A 132 5.70 7.05 -20.59
N LYS A 133 5.86 5.72 -20.68
CA LYS A 133 4.73 4.77 -20.78
C LYS A 133 3.99 4.59 -19.45
N SER A 134 4.56 5.03 -18.32
CA SER A 134 3.99 4.88 -16.99
C SER A 134 2.88 5.89 -16.67
N GLY A 135 2.54 6.77 -17.60
CA GLY A 135 1.38 7.67 -17.46
C GLY A 135 1.49 8.64 -16.29
N LEU A 136 2.69 9.09 -15.97
CA LEU A 136 2.97 9.71 -14.68
C LEU A 136 2.34 11.09 -14.52
N ASP A 137 2.12 11.77 -15.64
CA ASP A 137 1.33 12.98 -15.71
C ASP A 137 -0.05 12.67 -16.29
N GLY A 138 -1.06 12.78 -15.42
CA GLY A 138 -2.45 12.71 -15.81
C GLY A 138 -3.01 11.31 -16.09
N SER A 139 -2.29 10.18 -15.93
CA SER A 139 -2.93 8.86 -16.14
C SER A 139 -4.05 8.57 -15.17
N LEU A 140 -3.91 8.97 -13.90
CA LEU A 140 -4.98 8.80 -12.93
C LEU A 140 -6.17 9.70 -13.28
N GLY A 141 -5.92 10.90 -13.79
CA GLY A 141 -6.94 11.81 -14.33
C GLY A 141 -7.64 11.23 -15.58
N LEU A 142 -6.88 10.69 -16.54
CA LEU A 142 -7.42 10.02 -17.73
C LEU A 142 -8.19 8.74 -17.36
N ARG A 143 -7.75 8.02 -16.33
CA ARG A 143 -8.44 6.84 -15.81
C ARG A 143 -9.75 7.23 -15.14
N LYS A 144 -9.75 8.27 -14.30
CA LYS A 144 -10.95 8.90 -13.73
C LYS A 144 -11.92 9.30 -14.85
N LYS A 145 -11.46 10.10 -15.83
CA LYS A 145 -12.24 10.51 -17.01
C LYS A 145 -12.73 9.33 -17.85
N ARG A 146 -12.00 8.22 -17.92
CA ARG A 146 -12.43 7.05 -18.72
C ARG A 146 -13.51 6.24 -18.03
N LEU A 147 -13.42 6.09 -16.71
CA LEU A 147 -14.31 5.22 -15.94
C LEU A 147 -15.56 5.96 -15.43
N LEU A 148 -15.43 7.25 -15.10
CA LEU A 148 -16.51 8.05 -14.55
C LEU A 148 -17.22 8.92 -15.60
N ASP A 149 -16.89 8.79 -16.89
CA ASP A 149 -17.58 9.52 -17.96
C ASP A 149 -18.87 8.78 -18.37
N PRO A 150 -20.05 9.34 -18.08
CA PRO A 150 -21.33 8.69 -18.36
C PRO A 150 -21.69 8.65 -19.85
N LYS A 151 -20.95 9.38 -20.72
CA LYS A 151 -21.26 9.51 -22.16
C LYS A 151 -20.58 8.47 -23.03
N LYS A 152 -19.72 7.61 -22.48
CA LYS A 152 -18.97 6.64 -23.29
C LYS A 152 -19.86 5.48 -23.74
N PRO A 153 -19.82 5.11 -25.04
CA PRO A 153 -20.71 4.11 -25.59
C PRO A 153 -20.40 2.72 -25.02
N CYS A 154 -21.45 2.09 -24.52
CA CYS A 154 -21.43 0.79 -23.85
C CYS A 154 -21.68 -0.33 -24.83
N TYR A 155 -20.68 -0.67 -25.65
CA TYR A 155 -20.80 -1.77 -26.60
C TYR A 155 -20.82 -3.17 -25.94
N MET A 156 -20.43 -3.27 -24.66
CA MET A 156 -20.62 -4.45 -23.80
C MET A 156 -20.91 -3.97 -22.37
N LYS A 157 -21.99 -4.49 -21.74
CA LYS A 157 -22.41 -4.33 -20.32
C LYS A 157 -21.53 -3.36 -19.48
N CYS A 158 -22.03 -2.15 -19.22
CA CYS A 158 -21.29 -1.13 -18.47
C CYS A 158 -21.75 -0.99 -17.02
N PHE A 159 -20.78 -0.68 -16.16
CA PHE A 159 -21.02 -0.05 -14.87
C PHE A 159 -20.95 1.45 -15.06
N LEU A 160 -22.03 2.15 -14.72
CA LEU A 160 -21.95 3.58 -14.40
C LEU A 160 -21.55 3.73 -12.94
N TYR A 161 -21.15 4.94 -12.56
CA TYR A 161 -20.66 5.23 -11.22
C TYR A 161 -21.37 6.46 -10.70
N ASP A 162 -22.11 6.28 -9.60
CA ASP A 162 -22.78 7.38 -8.92
C ASP A 162 -21.91 7.80 -7.71
N PRO A 163 -21.76 9.11 -7.44
CA PRO A 163 -21.02 9.57 -6.28
C PRO A 163 -21.68 9.09 -4.99
N MET A 164 -20.88 8.70 -4.01
CA MET A 164 -21.34 8.40 -2.66
C MET A 164 -21.57 9.70 -1.88
N GLU A 165 -22.59 9.74 -1.02
CA GLU A 165 -22.95 10.94 -0.25
C GLU A 165 -21.85 11.35 0.75
N GLU A 166 -21.18 10.36 1.34
CA GLU A 166 -20.10 10.58 2.29
C GLU A 166 -18.78 9.98 1.79
N GLY A 167 -17.68 10.67 2.12
CA GLY A 167 -16.34 10.12 1.89
C GLY A 167 -16.08 8.92 2.78
N ILE A 168 -15.36 7.92 2.25
CA ILE A 168 -15.03 6.68 2.96
C ILE A 168 -13.54 6.66 3.28
N TYR A 169 -13.19 6.61 4.56
CA TYR A 169 -11.78 6.64 5.04
C TYR A 169 -10.98 7.84 4.50
N GLY A 170 -11.64 9.00 4.35
CA GLY A 170 -11.04 10.20 3.78
C GLY A 170 -10.90 10.19 2.26
N LEU A 171 -11.55 9.25 1.55
CA LEU A 171 -11.58 9.17 0.09
C LEU A 171 -12.94 9.57 -0.47
N THR A 172 -12.95 10.19 -1.65
CA THR A 172 -14.19 10.39 -2.43
C THR A 172 -14.59 9.08 -3.08
N GLY A 173 -15.78 8.57 -2.75
CA GLY A 173 -16.28 7.28 -3.20
C GLY A 173 -17.25 7.38 -4.37
N TYR A 174 -17.21 6.41 -5.26
CA TYR A 174 -18.20 6.21 -6.32
C TYR A 174 -18.67 4.76 -6.32
N ALA A 175 -19.97 4.57 -6.17
CA ALA A 175 -20.60 3.26 -6.19
C ALA A 175 -20.91 2.86 -7.62
N SER A 176 -20.63 1.61 -7.98
CA SER A 176 -21.06 1.10 -9.28
C SER A 176 -22.58 0.95 -9.32
N ARG A 177 -23.15 1.29 -10.47
CA ARG A 177 -24.53 1.02 -10.85
C ARG A 177 -24.54 0.29 -12.17
N ILE A 178 -25.18 -0.88 -12.19
CA ILE A 178 -25.37 -1.66 -13.40
C ILE A 178 -26.41 -0.94 -14.27
N VAL A 179 -26.07 -0.68 -15.53
CA VAL A 179 -26.99 -0.07 -16.50
C VAL A 179 -27.21 -1.03 -17.69
N GLY A 180 -28.48 -1.27 -18.01
CA GLY A 180 -28.93 -2.25 -19.00
C GLY A 180 -29.95 -3.22 -18.42
N GLU A 181 -30.54 -4.06 -19.27
CA GLU A 181 -31.44 -5.14 -18.84
C GLU A 181 -30.72 -6.04 -17.82
N LYS A 182 -31.40 -6.35 -16.70
CA LYS A 182 -30.94 -7.37 -15.77
C LYS A 182 -30.85 -8.69 -16.54
N VAL A 183 -29.65 -9.08 -16.92
CA VAL A 183 -29.44 -10.44 -17.43
C VAL A 183 -29.61 -11.37 -16.24
N ASP A 184 -30.57 -12.30 -16.32
CA ASP A 184 -30.80 -13.31 -15.30
C ASP A 184 -29.47 -13.96 -14.87
N GLY A 185 -29.24 -14.02 -13.55
CA GLY A 185 -28.01 -14.54 -12.96
C GLY A 185 -26.97 -13.50 -12.52
N TYR A 186 -27.15 -12.22 -12.85
CA TYR A 186 -26.26 -11.15 -12.37
C TYR A 186 -26.84 -10.47 -11.12
N ARG A 187 -26.13 -10.61 -10.00
CA ARG A 187 -26.41 -9.91 -8.74
C ARG A 187 -25.28 -8.92 -8.47
N ALA A 188 -25.60 -7.76 -7.89
CA ALA A 188 -24.57 -6.86 -7.37
C ALA A 188 -23.64 -7.65 -6.43
N GLY A 189 -22.34 -7.47 -6.57
CA GLY A 189 -21.33 -8.23 -5.84
C GLY A 189 -21.07 -9.66 -6.35
N SER A 190 -21.62 -10.09 -7.49
CA SER A 190 -21.27 -11.40 -8.09
C SER A 190 -20.44 -11.31 -9.37
N ASP A 191 -20.33 -10.14 -10.00
CA ASP A 191 -19.49 -9.93 -11.20
C ASP A 191 -18.06 -9.50 -10.79
N MET A 192 -17.05 -10.12 -11.40
CA MET A 192 -15.64 -9.77 -11.20
C MET A 192 -15.27 -8.36 -11.67
N ARG A 193 -16.16 -7.71 -12.43
CA ARG A 193 -16.04 -6.33 -12.95
C ARG A 193 -16.81 -5.32 -12.12
N ASP A 194 -17.56 -5.78 -11.11
CA ASP A 194 -18.28 -4.92 -10.18
C ASP A 194 -17.32 -4.39 -9.11
N PHE A 195 -16.98 -3.11 -9.22
CA PHE A 195 -16.05 -2.42 -8.34
C PHE A 195 -16.64 -1.10 -7.86
N ASN A 196 -16.34 -0.71 -6.62
CA ASN A 196 -16.41 0.69 -6.22
C ASN A 196 -15.08 1.38 -6.50
N ILE A 197 -15.13 2.68 -6.81
CA ILE A 197 -13.97 3.52 -7.03
C ILE A 197 -13.81 4.45 -5.83
N TYR A 198 -12.58 4.62 -5.35
CA TYR A 198 -12.24 5.55 -4.27
C TYR A 198 -11.05 6.39 -4.68
N LEU A 199 -11.14 7.70 -4.49
CA LEU A 199 -10.15 8.67 -4.93
C LEU A 199 -9.67 9.54 -3.76
N ASP A 200 -8.36 9.72 -3.66
CA ASP A 200 -7.81 10.87 -2.93
C ASP A 200 -7.75 12.03 -3.91
N GLU A 201 -8.70 12.96 -3.78
CA GLU A 201 -8.83 14.09 -4.70
C GLU A 201 -7.63 15.03 -4.49
N GLY A 202 -6.82 15.16 -5.54
CA GLY A 202 -5.66 16.05 -5.58
C GLY A 202 -6.06 17.46 -6.00
N SER A 203 -5.40 18.00 -7.01
CA SER A 203 -5.92 19.15 -7.76
C SER A 203 -7.10 18.75 -8.63
N GLU A 204 -7.96 19.70 -9.02
CA GLU A 204 -9.18 19.46 -9.83
C GLU A 204 -8.96 18.60 -11.10
N SER A 205 -7.76 18.58 -11.67
CA SER A 205 -7.45 17.90 -12.93
C SER A 205 -7.01 16.42 -12.80
N ALA A 206 -6.55 15.96 -11.63
CA ALA A 206 -6.10 14.57 -11.42
C ALA A 206 -6.08 14.15 -9.94
N PRO A 207 -6.60 12.97 -9.58
CA PRO A 207 -6.49 12.44 -8.23
C PRO A 207 -5.04 12.00 -7.94
N LYS A 208 -4.61 12.14 -6.68
CA LYS A 208 -3.30 11.65 -6.21
C LYS A 208 -3.29 10.13 -6.10
N THR A 209 -4.43 9.57 -5.72
CA THR A 209 -4.60 8.14 -5.48
C THR A 209 -5.89 7.66 -6.15
N PHE A 210 -5.81 6.49 -6.78
CA PHE A 210 -6.94 5.86 -7.47
C PHE A 210 -7.07 4.41 -7.00
N ILE A 211 -8.17 4.08 -6.33
CA ILE A 211 -8.42 2.74 -5.77
C ILE A 211 -9.68 2.15 -6.38
N GLN A 212 -9.61 0.89 -6.80
CA GLN A 212 -10.78 0.10 -7.22
C GLN A 212 -10.90 -1.12 -6.32
N CYS A 213 -12.01 -1.28 -5.62
CA CYS A 213 -12.25 -2.45 -4.77
C CYS A 213 -13.45 -3.23 -5.24
N SER A 214 -13.32 -4.56 -5.30
CA SER A 214 -14.42 -5.41 -5.74
C SER A 214 -15.61 -5.29 -4.79
N ASN A 215 -16.80 -5.32 -5.35
CA ASN A 215 -18.04 -5.39 -4.60
C ASN A 215 -18.44 -6.82 -4.20
N ASN A 216 -17.59 -7.79 -4.53
CA ASN A 216 -17.78 -9.15 -4.06
C ASN A 216 -17.78 -9.21 -2.53
N THR A 217 -18.69 -10.00 -1.97
CA THR A 217 -18.92 -10.10 -0.52
C THR A 217 -17.97 -11.09 0.16
N HIS A 218 -17.25 -11.92 -0.61
CA HIS A 218 -16.32 -12.87 -0.02
C HIS A 218 -15.11 -12.18 0.64
N ALA A 219 -14.57 -12.76 1.71
CA ALA A 219 -13.45 -12.18 2.47
C ALA A 219 -12.15 -11.97 1.64
N ALA A 220 -12.03 -12.62 0.48
CA ALA A 220 -10.92 -12.43 -0.46
C ALA A 220 -11.10 -11.25 -1.45
N ALA A 221 -12.13 -10.42 -1.29
CA ALA A 221 -12.41 -9.33 -2.22
C ALA A 221 -11.19 -8.40 -2.29
N ARG A 222 -10.75 -8.07 -3.51
CA ARG A 222 -9.49 -7.37 -3.76
C ARG A 222 -9.70 -5.90 -4.06
N CYS A 223 -8.70 -5.10 -3.72
CA CYS A 223 -8.51 -3.74 -4.16
C CYS A 223 -7.27 -3.64 -5.06
N SER A 224 -7.32 -2.69 -5.99
CA SER A 224 -6.21 -2.23 -6.80
C SER A 224 -6.02 -0.74 -6.52
N HIS A 225 -4.90 -0.39 -5.91
CA HIS A 225 -4.55 0.97 -5.49
C HIS A 225 -3.41 1.48 -6.38
N MET A 226 -3.60 2.63 -7.00
CA MET A 226 -2.61 3.27 -7.88
C MET A 226 -2.26 4.67 -7.37
N PHE A 227 -0.97 5.00 -7.35
CA PHE A 227 -0.45 6.33 -7.00
C PHE A 227 0.91 6.58 -7.69
N THR A 228 1.44 7.79 -7.59
CA THR A 228 2.74 8.19 -8.18
C THR A 228 3.71 8.65 -7.09
N LEU A 229 5.02 8.51 -7.34
CA LEU A 229 6.09 9.00 -6.46
C LEU A 229 6.74 10.31 -6.97
N THR A 230 6.06 10.98 -7.91
CA THR A 230 6.47 12.27 -8.47
C THR A 230 6.34 13.40 -7.44
N PRO A 231 7.22 14.43 -7.47
CA PRO A 231 8.29 14.64 -8.44
C PRO A 231 9.60 13.93 -8.10
N LYS A 232 9.76 13.36 -6.88
CA LYS A 232 11.03 12.77 -6.42
C LYS A 232 11.49 11.63 -7.31
N MET A 233 10.58 10.74 -7.70
CA MET A 233 10.86 9.61 -8.57
C MET A 233 9.73 9.46 -9.58
N ASN A 234 10.07 9.48 -10.87
CA ASN A 234 9.12 9.38 -11.98
C ASN A 234 8.69 7.91 -12.16
N VAL A 235 7.88 7.41 -11.22
CA VAL A 235 7.30 6.06 -11.22
C VAL A 235 5.84 6.02 -10.76
N SER A 236 5.10 5.05 -11.28
CA SER A 236 3.73 4.74 -10.88
C SER A 236 3.72 3.42 -10.15
N VAL A 237 3.02 3.40 -9.03
CA VAL A 237 2.94 2.26 -8.14
C VAL A 237 1.53 1.72 -8.19
N LYS A 238 1.41 0.40 -8.35
CA LYS A 238 0.17 -0.33 -8.26
C LYS A 238 0.28 -1.38 -7.17
N VAL A 239 -0.64 -1.31 -6.21
CA VAL A 239 -0.70 -2.23 -5.07
C VAL A 239 -1.98 -3.04 -5.15
N GLY A 240 -1.86 -4.36 -5.06
CA GLY A 240 -2.98 -5.28 -4.91
C GLY A 240 -3.07 -5.77 -3.47
N TYR A 241 -4.20 -5.50 -2.81
CA TYR A 241 -4.47 -5.92 -1.43
C TYR A 241 -5.94 -6.29 -1.24
N ARG A 242 -6.32 -6.75 -0.04
CA ARG A 242 -7.71 -7.11 0.30
C ARG A 242 -8.55 -5.90 0.67
N LYS A 243 -9.85 -5.95 0.40
CA LYS A 243 -10.80 -4.89 0.79
C LYS A 243 -10.80 -4.58 2.28
N SER A 244 -10.51 -5.55 3.15
CA SER A 244 -10.35 -5.33 4.59
C SER A 244 -9.17 -4.42 4.97
N LEU A 245 -8.20 -4.22 4.07
CA LEU A 245 -7.07 -3.33 4.25
C LEU A 245 -7.30 -1.92 3.70
N LEU A 246 -8.45 -1.66 3.05
CA LEU A 246 -8.80 -0.33 2.54
C LEU A 246 -8.78 0.78 3.61
N PRO A 247 -9.19 0.56 4.88
CA PRO A 247 -9.09 1.61 5.90
C PRO A 247 -7.66 2.12 6.13
N TYR A 248 -6.66 1.30 5.84
CA TYR A 248 -5.24 1.60 6.04
C TYR A 248 -4.54 2.05 4.74
N TRP A 249 -5.31 2.46 3.72
CA TRP A 249 -4.76 2.81 2.40
C TRP A 249 -3.63 3.85 2.47
N ARG A 250 -3.73 4.82 3.39
CA ARG A 250 -2.73 5.89 3.54
C ARG A 250 -1.43 5.33 4.10
N GLU A 251 -1.49 4.58 5.18
CA GLU A 251 -0.32 3.88 5.76
C GLU A 251 0.32 2.92 4.77
N ILE A 252 -0.49 2.22 3.96
CA ILE A 252 0.00 1.33 2.90
C ILE A 252 0.77 2.12 1.84
N GLN A 253 0.23 3.27 1.40
CA GLN A 253 0.87 4.13 0.43
C GLN A 253 2.19 4.71 0.97
N GLU A 254 2.19 5.22 2.20
CA GLU A 254 3.36 5.79 2.87
C GLU A 254 4.44 4.72 3.05
N GLY A 255 4.13 3.57 3.66
CA GLY A 255 5.10 2.51 3.90
C GLY A 255 5.70 1.93 2.61
N ILE A 256 4.92 1.80 1.54
CA ILE A 256 5.46 1.37 0.23
C ILE A 256 6.32 2.46 -0.40
N SER A 257 5.95 3.74 -0.25
CA SER A 257 6.75 4.86 -0.74
C SER A 257 8.10 4.91 -0.04
N ASP A 258 8.11 4.83 1.29
CA ASP A 258 9.32 4.84 2.11
C ASP A 258 10.24 3.67 1.78
N LEU A 259 9.67 2.47 1.59
CA LEU A 259 10.42 1.30 1.16
C LEU A 259 11.10 1.52 -0.21
N ILE A 260 10.37 2.05 -1.20
CA ILE A 260 10.92 2.30 -2.54
C ILE A 260 11.99 3.41 -2.49
N TYR A 261 11.76 4.47 -1.71
CA TYR A 261 12.75 5.52 -1.50
C TYR A 261 13.99 5.02 -0.76
N GLY A 262 13.86 4.01 0.10
CA GLY A 262 14.99 3.35 0.75
C GLY A 262 15.92 2.60 -0.21
N PHE A 263 15.54 2.43 -1.49
CA PHE A 263 16.43 1.87 -2.50
C PHE A 263 17.34 2.92 -3.15
N GLU A 264 17.09 4.21 -2.95
CA GLU A 264 17.94 5.31 -3.45
C GLU A 264 19.36 5.25 -2.86
N ILE A 265 20.36 5.61 -3.65
CA ILE A 265 21.79 5.67 -3.25
C ILE A 265 22.44 7.01 -3.59
#